data_AF-G2EGT7-F1
#
_entry.id   AF-G2EGT7-F1
#
_cell.length_a   1.000
_cell.length_b   1.000
_cell.length_c   1.000
_cell.angle_alpha   90.00
_cell.angle_beta   90.00
_cell.angle_gamma   90.00
#
_symmetry.space_group_name_H-M   'P 1'
#
loop_
_entity.id
_entity.type
_entity.pdbx_description
1 polymer ?
#
loop_
_entity_poly.entity_id
_entity_poly.type
_entity_poly.pdbx_seq_one_letter_code
_entity_poly.pdbx_strand_id
1 'polypeptide(L)'
;MYFNTIYNWKVVAKNSQGGTKSLVASFKTRAQTNQDLIVGKWFFESRLGEPEMSDFEKTSFMLFSSNSGFEIHTYLEDTNDESITSQHHNYTYTILGNNQIELTSGSNAQIWLIQSLTQTELIILADGTTLTLLK
;
A
#
# COMPACT_ATOMS: atom_id res chain seq x y z
N MET A 1 -0.79 8.24 -18.85
CA MET A 1 -1.08 9.41 -17.96
C MET A 1 -0.12 10.53 -18.30
N TYR A 2 -0.58 11.78 -18.34
CA TYR A 2 0.29 12.94 -18.54
C TYR A 2 0.84 13.41 -17.19
N PHE A 3 2.12 13.19 -16.95
CA PHE A 3 2.84 13.80 -15.83
C PHE A 3 3.27 15.22 -16.22
N ASN A 4 3.61 16.08 -15.25
CA ASN A 4 4.10 17.46 -15.47
C ASN A 4 3.01 18.48 -15.87
N THR A 5 1.73 18.12 -15.86
CA THR A 5 0.59 19.05 -16.03
C THR A 5 0.40 19.91 -14.78
N ILE A 6 0.25 21.22 -14.96
CA ILE A 6 -0.02 22.18 -13.89
C ILE A 6 -1.51 22.56 -13.92
N TYR A 7 -2.20 22.29 -12.82
CA TYR A 7 -3.55 22.73 -12.55
C TYR A 7 -3.50 24.03 -11.77
N ASN A 8 -4.22 25.05 -12.22
CA ASN A 8 -4.32 26.34 -11.56
C ASN A 8 -5.77 26.61 -11.19
N TRP A 9 -6.05 27.04 -9.96
CA TRP A 9 -7.39 27.42 -9.53
C TRP A 9 -7.36 28.64 -8.62
N LYS A 10 -8.48 29.35 -8.54
CA LYS A 10 -8.72 30.40 -7.55
C LYS A 10 -10.18 30.41 -7.16
N VAL A 11 -10.47 30.78 -5.93
CA VAL A 11 -11.83 30.90 -5.42
C VAL A 11 -12.30 32.33 -5.64
N VAL A 12 -13.52 32.49 -6.15
CA VAL A 12 -14.17 33.79 -6.33
C VAL A 12 -15.47 33.78 -5.56
N ALA A 13 -15.62 34.70 -4.62
CA ALA A 13 -16.86 34.90 -3.87
C ALA A 13 -17.48 36.24 -4.27
N LYS A 14 -18.79 36.26 -4.53
CA LYS A 14 -19.56 37.45 -4.90
C LYS A 14 -20.87 37.52 -4.13
N ASN A 15 -21.29 38.72 -3.79
CA ASN A 15 -22.62 39.05 -3.28
C ASN A 15 -23.15 40.33 -3.96
N SER A 16 -24.31 40.83 -3.54
CA SER A 16 -24.92 42.05 -4.09
C SER A 16 -24.12 43.33 -3.83
N GLN A 17 -23.13 43.30 -2.93
CA GLN A 17 -22.31 44.45 -2.54
C GLN A 17 -20.92 44.44 -3.20
N GLY A 18 -20.52 43.33 -3.85
CA GLY A 18 -19.23 43.22 -4.52
C GLY A 18 -18.70 41.79 -4.58
N GLY A 19 -17.39 41.64 -4.80
CA GLY A 19 -16.75 40.34 -4.82
C GLY A 19 -15.27 40.38 -4.45
N THR A 20 -14.79 39.26 -3.94
CA THR A 20 -13.38 39.04 -3.60
C THR A 20 -12.84 37.81 -4.33
N LYS A 21 -11.52 37.76 -4.49
CA LYS A 21 -10.81 36.67 -5.17
C LYS A 21 -9.66 36.21 -4.30
N SER A 22 -9.46 34.90 -4.20
CA SER A 22 -8.24 34.36 -3.61
C SER A 22 -7.03 34.59 -4.52
N LEU A 23 -5.84 34.36 -3.97
CA LEU A 23 -4.65 34.08 -4.77
C LEU A 23 -4.88 32.84 -5.65
N VAL A 24 -4.13 32.74 -6.75
CA VAL A 24 -4.11 31.54 -7.59
C VAL A 24 -3.31 30.45 -6.87
N ALA A 25 -3.96 29.32 -6.61
CA ALA A 25 -3.33 28.10 -6.17
C ALA A 25 -2.93 27.25 -7.38
N SER A 26 -1.89 26.42 -7.22
CA SER A 26 -1.44 25.52 -8.28
C SER A 26 -1.05 24.16 -7.73
N PHE A 27 -1.23 23.12 -8.56
CA PHE A 27 -0.79 21.76 -8.30
C PHE A 27 -0.15 21.20 -9.56
N LYS A 28 0.99 20.53 -9.42
CA LYS A 28 1.70 19.92 -10.53
C LYS A 28 1.68 18.40 -10.39
N THR A 29 1.15 17.72 -11.41
CA THR A 29 1.17 16.26 -11.46
C THR A 29 2.59 15.74 -11.55
N ARG A 30 2.87 14.65 -10.83
CA ARG A 30 4.15 13.94 -10.86
C ARG A 30 3.92 12.44 -11.03
N ALA A 31 4.95 11.72 -11.48
CA ALA A 31 4.94 10.27 -11.41
C ALA A 31 4.84 9.82 -9.94
N GLN A 32 4.01 8.81 -9.69
CA GLN A 32 3.98 8.16 -8.39
C GLN A 32 5.28 7.37 -8.20
N THR A 33 5.86 7.48 -7.02
CA THR A 33 7.00 6.65 -6.63
C THR A 33 6.48 5.35 -6.02
N ASN A 34 7.35 4.36 -5.85
CA ASN A 34 7.00 3.15 -5.11
C ASN A 34 6.58 3.47 -3.67
N GLN A 35 7.14 4.53 -3.07
CA GLN A 35 6.70 5.02 -1.77
C GLN A 35 5.25 5.51 -1.78
N ASP A 36 4.79 6.12 -2.88
CA ASP A 36 3.40 6.54 -3.02
C ASP A 36 2.47 5.35 -3.31
N LEU A 37 2.93 4.39 -4.12
CA LEU A 37 2.11 3.26 -4.59
C LEU A 37 1.88 2.19 -3.52
N ILE A 38 2.89 1.92 -2.69
CA ILE A 38 2.83 0.84 -1.70
C ILE A 38 1.82 1.13 -0.59
N VAL A 39 1.54 2.40 -0.28
CA VAL A 39 0.65 2.78 0.81
C VAL A 39 -0.76 2.23 0.57
N GLY A 40 -1.31 1.59 1.59
CA GLY A 40 -2.66 1.01 1.58
C GLY A 40 -2.68 -0.43 2.07
N LYS A 41 -3.88 -1.02 2.01
CA LYS A 41 -4.14 -2.40 2.36
C LYS A 41 -3.96 -3.30 1.14
N TRP A 42 -3.30 -4.43 1.30
CA TRP A 42 -2.99 -5.41 0.27
C TRP A 42 -3.38 -6.79 0.76
N PHE A 43 -4.36 -7.41 0.11
CA PHE A 43 -4.86 -8.74 0.41
C PHE A 43 -4.01 -9.81 -0.27
N PHE A 44 -3.83 -10.96 0.38
CA PHE A 44 -3.11 -12.07 -0.23
C PHE A 44 -3.96 -12.70 -1.34
N GLU A 45 -3.36 -12.94 -2.50
CA GLU A 45 -4.03 -13.63 -3.62
C GLU A 45 -3.45 -15.02 -3.86
N SER A 46 -2.12 -15.15 -3.89
CA SER A 46 -1.45 -16.43 -4.12
C SER A 46 -0.03 -16.45 -3.59
N ARG A 47 0.51 -17.68 -3.42
CA ARG A 47 1.91 -17.94 -3.08
C ARG A 47 2.49 -18.90 -4.11
N LEU A 48 3.61 -18.54 -4.73
CA LEU A 48 4.21 -19.35 -5.78
C LEU A 48 4.71 -20.69 -5.20
N GLY A 49 4.22 -21.80 -5.75
CA GLY A 49 4.62 -23.15 -5.36
C GLY A 49 3.76 -23.78 -4.26
N GLU A 50 2.77 -23.06 -3.75
CA GLU A 50 1.78 -23.55 -2.78
C GLU A 50 0.43 -23.83 -3.47
N PRO A 51 -0.47 -24.60 -2.82
CA PRO A 51 -1.86 -24.73 -3.26
C PRO A 51 -2.57 -23.37 -3.35
N GLU A 52 -3.68 -23.35 -4.09
CA GLU A 52 -4.55 -22.17 -4.13
C GLU A 52 -5.06 -21.84 -2.73
N MET A 53 -4.97 -20.55 -2.37
CA MET A 53 -5.43 -20.05 -1.08
C MET A 53 -6.96 -20.10 -0.99
N SER A 54 -7.49 -20.46 0.17
CA SER A 54 -8.94 -20.41 0.40
C SER A 54 -9.46 -18.98 0.42
N ASP A 55 -10.77 -18.80 0.23
CA ASP A 55 -11.42 -17.49 0.32
C ASP A 55 -11.15 -16.80 1.67
N PHE A 56 -11.08 -17.58 2.76
CA PHE A 56 -10.72 -17.08 4.09
C PHE A 56 -9.27 -16.61 4.16
N GLU A 57 -8.33 -17.39 3.64
CA GLU A 57 -6.93 -17.00 3.65
C GLU A 57 -6.69 -15.71 2.83
N LYS A 58 -7.46 -15.50 1.75
CA LYS A 58 -7.42 -14.26 0.95
C LYS A 58 -7.96 -13.02 1.68
N THR A 59 -8.67 -13.18 2.80
CA THR A 59 -9.01 -12.04 3.68
C THR A 59 -7.83 -11.52 4.50
N SER A 60 -6.74 -12.31 4.58
CA SER A 60 -5.46 -11.86 5.15
C SER A 60 -4.95 -10.65 4.39
N PHE A 61 -4.28 -9.73 5.09
CA PHE A 61 -3.75 -8.53 4.46
C PHE A 61 -2.46 -8.01 5.08
N MET A 62 -1.75 -7.23 4.28
CA MET A 62 -0.66 -6.36 4.68
C MET A 62 -1.12 -4.90 4.59
N LEU A 63 -0.83 -4.09 5.59
CA LEU A 63 -1.19 -2.67 5.63
C LEU A 63 0.07 -1.81 5.71
N PHE A 64 0.36 -1.07 4.65
CA PHE A 64 1.44 -0.09 4.62
C PHE A 64 0.87 1.30 4.86
N SER A 65 1.25 1.91 5.98
CA SER A 65 0.79 3.25 6.36
C SER A 65 1.72 4.33 5.79
N SER A 66 1.19 5.54 5.58
CA SER A 66 1.97 6.67 5.06
C SER A 66 3.04 7.19 6.04
N ASN A 67 2.98 6.80 7.30
CA ASN A 67 3.92 7.16 8.37
C ASN A 67 4.97 6.07 8.65
N SER A 68 5.27 5.23 7.66
CA SER A 68 6.19 4.08 7.78
C SER A 68 5.73 2.95 8.71
N GLY A 69 4.47 2.95 9.19
CA GLY A 69 3.91 1.80 9.91
C GLY A 69 3.56 0.65 8.96
N PHE A 70 3.81 -0.58 9.37
CA PHE A 70 3.47 -1.78 8.63
C PHE A 70 2.82 -2.82 9.52
N GLU A 71 1.69 -3.37 9.08
CA GLU A 71 0.97 -4.43 9.79
C GLU A 71 0.73 -5.62 8.88
N ILE A 72 0.82 -6.83 9.44
CA ILE A 72 0.38 -8.06 8.77
C ILE A 72 -0.70 -8.69 9.62
N HIS A 73 -1.83 -9.00 8.99
CA HIS A 73 -2.94 -9.73 9.58
C HIS A 73 -3.17 -10.98 8.73
N THR A 74 -3.04 -12.17 9.34
CA THR A 74 -3.32 -13.43 8.67
C THR A 74 -4.45 -14.16 9.35
N TYR A 75 -5.34 -14.73 8.54
CA TYR A 75 -6.51 -15.49 8.97
C TYR A 75 -6.46 -16.89 8.39
N LEU A 76 -6.95 -17.85 9.18
CA LEU A 76 -7.13 -19.24 8.77
C LEU A 76 -8.57 -19.64 9.04
N GLU A 77 -9.03 -20.65 8.34
CA GLU A 77 -10.32 -21.30 8.59
C GLU A 77 -10.15 -22.34 9.71
N ASP A 78 -11.02 -22.28 10.71
CA ASP A 78 -11.09 -23.30 11.75
C ASP A 78 -11.91 -24.53 11.29
N THR A 79 -12.05 -25.54 12.14
CA THR A 79 -12.82 -26.74 11.81
C THR A 79 -14.34 -26.52 11.73
N ASN A 80 -14.82 -25.30 12.00
CA ASN A 80 -16.23 -24.90 11.98
C ASN A 80 -16.54 -23.89 10.87
N ASP A 81 -15.63 -23.73 9.90
CA ASP A 81 -15.72 -22.75 8.81
C ASP A 81 -15.74 -21.28 9.32
N GLU A 82 -15.16 -21.02 10.50
CA GLU A 82 -15.01 -19.67 11.06
C GLU A 82 -13.60 -19.11 10.82
N SER A 83 -13.53 -17.82 10.52
CA SER A 83 -12.26 -17.09 10.35
C SER A 83 -11.61 -16.81 11.70
N ILE A 84 -10.45 -17.42 11.95
CA ILE A 84 -9.65 -17.16 13.15
C ILE A 84 -8.38 -16.37 12.82
N THR A 85 -8.03 -15.40 13.67
CA THR A 85 -6.75 -14.69 13.56
C THR A 85 -5.60 -15.65 13.85
N SER A 86 -4.77 -15.90 12.83
CA SER A 86 -3.57 -16.73 12.96
C SER A 86 -2.39 -15.90 13.46
N GLN A 87 -2.13 -14.76 12.82
CA GLN A 87 -1.02 -13.87 13.19
C GLN A 87 -1.38 -12.40 13.03
N HIS A 88 -0.86 -11.59 13.95
CA HIS A 88 -0.85 -10.14 13.85
C HIS A 88 0.53 -9.62 14.27
N HIS A 89 1.24 -9.02 13.32
CA HIS A 89 2.56 -8.44 13.56
C HIS A 89 2.61 -6.98 13.15
N ASN A 90 3.38 -6.19 13.90
CA ASN A 90 3.61 -4.77 13.67
C ASN A 90 5.11 -4.51 13.47
N TYR A 91 5.43 -3.80 12.40
CA TYR A 91 6.78 -3.37 12.06
C TYR A 91 6.76 -1.90 11.63
N THR A 92 7.95 -1.33 11.46
CA THR A 92 8.13 -0.20 10.56
C THR A 92 8.66 -0.70 9.23
N TYR A 93 8.43 0.05 8.16
CA TYR A 93 8.98 -0.25 6.84
C TYR A 93 9.69 0.95 6.20
N THR A 94 10.70 0.63 5.39
CA THR A 94 11.38 1.59 4.52
C THR A 94 11.54 0.97 3.14
N ILE A 95 11.23 1.73 2.08
CA ILE A 95 11.60 1.30 0.72
C ILE A 95 13.06 1.67 0.49
N LEU A 96 13.90 0.67 0.23
CA LEU A 96 15.30 0.86 -0.14
C LEU A 96 15.40 0.88 -1.68
N GLY A 97 15.71 2.05 -2.23
CA GLY A 97 15.75 2.24 -3.69
C GLY A 97 14.37 2.04 -4.32
N ASN A 98 14.28 1.15 -5.32
CA ASN A 98 13.04 0.89 -6.06
C ASN A 98 12.57 -0.56 -5.99
N ASN A 99 13.33 -1.46 -5.36
CA ASN A 99 13.09 -2.91 -5.47
C ASN A 99 13.17 -3.66 -4.15
N GLN A 100 13.25 -2.95 -3.02
CA GLN A 100 13.41 -3.57 -1.71
C GLN A 100 12.54 -2.88 -0.66
N ILE A 101 11.96 -3.70 0.22
CA ILE A 101 11.26 -3.26 1.41
C ILE A 101 12.05 -3.80 2.59
N GLU A 102 12.60 -2.92 3.40
CA GLU A 102 13.16 -3.29 4.71
C GLU A 102 12.06 -3.17 5.76
N LEU A 103 11.82 -4.24 6.49
CA LEU A 103 10.90 -4.29 7.62
C LEU A 103 11.71 -4.40 8.91
N THR A 104 11.39 -3.55 9.89
CA THR A 104 12.14 -3.44 11.14
C THR A 104 11.21 -3.58 12.35
N SER A 105 11.60 -4.42 13.30
CA SER A 105 10.95 -4.54 14.61
C SER A 105 12.01 -4.71 15.69
N GLY A 106 12.17 -3.68 16.53
CA GLY A 106 13.24 -3.63 17.52
C GLY A 106 14.63 -3.68 16.86
N SER A 107 15.43 -4.69 17.20
CA SER A 107 16.77 -4.92 16.63
C SER A 107 16.77 -5.79 15.37
N ASN A 108 15.62 -6.36 14.99
CA ASN A 108 15.52 -7.28 13.87
C ASN A 108 15.09 -6.52 12.62
N ALA A 109 15.81 -6.76 11.52
CA ALA A 109 15.48 -6.26 10.20
C ALA A 109 15.42 -7.42 9.21
N GLN A 110 14.44 -7.40 8.31
CA GLN A 110 14.32 -8.32 7.20
C GLN A 110 14.08 -7.56 5.91
N ILE A 111 14.55 -8.11 4.78
CA ILE A 111 14.44 -7.47 3.48
C ILE A 111 13.57 -8.34 2.57
N TRP A 112 12.55 -7.73 1.99
CA TRP A 112 11.73 -8.31 0.93
C TRP A 112 12.05 -7.65 -0.40
N LEU A 113 12.06 -8.42 -1.48
CA LEU A 113 12.32 -7.89 -2.83
C LEU A 113 11.00 -7.59 -3.54
N ILE A 114 10.84 -6.38 -4.05
CA ILE A 114 9.73 -6.01 -4.92
C ILE A 114 10.05 -6.51 -6.32
N GLN A 115 9.26 -7.46 -6.81
CA GLN A 115 9.33 -7.96 -8.18
C GLN A 115 8.44 -7.13 -9.12
N SER A 116 7.27 -6.72 -8.64
CA SER A 116 6.33 -5.84 -9.34
C SER A 116 5.55 -5.01 -8.32
N LEU A 117 5.31 -3.73 -8.61
CA LEU A 117 4.42 -2.87 -7.82
C LEU A 117 3.66 -1.95 -8.76
N THR A 118 2.35 -2.09 -8.74
CA THR A 118 1.41 -1.24 -9.48
C THR A 118 0.42 -0.60 -8.51
N GLN A 119 -0.64 0.02 -9.03
CA GLN A 119 -1.68 0.59 -8.18
C GLN A 119 -2.57 -0.48 -7.52
N THR A 120 -2.67 -1.67 -8.12
CA THR A 120 -3.62 -2.74 -7.73
C THR A 120 -2.95 -4.09 -7.47
N GLU A 121 -1.69 -4.27 -7.86
CA GLU A 121 -0.95 -5.52 -7.70
C GLU A 121 0.44 -5.25 -7.11
N LEU A 122 0.81 -6.06 -6.12
CA LEU A 122 2.13 -6.10 -5.49
C LEU A 122 2.64 -7.55 -5.53
N ILE A 123 3.80 -7.75 -6.14
CA ILE A 123 4.49 -9.04 -6.16
C ILE A 123 5.82 -8.87 -5.44
N ILE A 124 6.00 -9.65 -4.37
CA ILE A 124 7.20 -9.60 -3.53
C ILE A 124 7.80 -10.98 -3.33
N LEU A 125 9.12 -11.04 -3.16
CA LEU A 125 9.81 -12.20 -2.61
C LEU A 125 10.05 -11.96 -1.12
N ALA A 126 9.34 -12.71 -0.28
CA ALA A 126 9.43 -12.66 1.18
C ALA A 126 9.81 -14.05 1.70
N ASP A 127 10.88 -14.14 2.50
CA ASP A 127 11.33 -15.39 3.13
C ASP A 127 11.47 -16.58 2.16
N GLY A 128 11.94 -16.31 0.95
CA GLY A 128 12.12 -17.31 -0.11
C GLY A 128 10.85 -17.67 -0.91
N THR A 129 9.69 -17.11 -0.54
CA THR A 129 8.40 -17.35 -1.21
C THR A 129 7.96 -16.11 -1.99
N THR A 130 7.51 -16.30 -3.24
CA THR A 130 6.91 -15.19 -4.01
C THR A 130 5.45 -15.07 -3.65
N LEU A 131 5.04 -13.89 -3.17
CA LEU A 131 3.68 -13.56 -2.78
C LEU A 131 3.09 -12.60 -3.80
N THR A 132 1.86 -12.88 -4.24
CA THR A 132 1.04 -11.95 -5.02
C THR A 132 -0.01 -11.37 -4.09
N LEU A 133 -0.09 -10.04 -4.03
CA LEU A 133 -1.08 -9.31 -3.26
C LEU A 133 -1.84 -8.31 -4.12
N LEU A 134 -3.12 -8.11 -3.79
CA LEU A 134 -4.03 -7.22 -4.49
C LEU A 134 -4.60 -6.14 -3.56
N LYS A 135 -4.86 -4.96 -4.09
CA LYS A 135 -5.45 -3.84 -3.35
C LYS A 135 -6.94 -3.67 -3.66
#